data_AF-A0A4Y2B8E3-F1
#
_entry.id   AF-A0A4Y2B8E3-F1
#
_cell.length_a   1.000
_cell.length_b   1.000
_cell.length_c   1.000
_cell.angle_alpha   90.00
_cell.angle_beta   90.00
_cell.angle_gamma   90.00
#
_symmetry.space_group_name_H-M   'P 1'
#
loop_
_entity.id
_entity.type
_entity.pdbx_description
1 polymer ?
#
loop_
_entity_poly.entity_id
_entity_poly.type
_entity_poly.pdbx_seq_one_letter_code
_entity_poly.pdbx_strand_id
1 'polypeptide(L)'
;MSPPVLSRLSTFSENQMLHLALGKITRILADEVADAIDSELNESKRLWVRKWIKRRNQLGASNLLLRELAAENPAEYKLFLRMTA
;
A
#
# COMPACT_ATOMS: atom_id res chain seq x y z
N MET A 1 -47.05 -34.38 -1.30
CA MET A 1 -47.68 -33.48 -0.30
C MET A 1 -46.86 -32.20 -0.26
N SER A 2 -47.47 -31.04 -0.50
CA SER A 2 -46.74 -29.77 -0.47
C SER A 2 -46.44 -29.36 0.98
N PRO A 3 -45.25 -28.80 1.26
CA PRO A 3 -44.90 -28.40 2.63
C PRO A 3 -45.82 -27.25 3.10
N PRO A 4 -46.18 -27.25 4.41
CA PRO A 4 -47.08 -26.25 4.99
C PRO A 4 -46.55 -24.82 4.79
N VAL A 5 -47.44 -23.85 4.62
CA VAL A 5 -47.09 -22.46 4.28
C VAL A 5 -46.08 -21.86 5.26
N LEU A 6 -46.17 -22.21 6.55
CA LEU A 6 -45.25 -21.78 7.60
C LEU A 6 -43.80 -22.22 7.35
N SER A 7 -43.56 -23.44 6.84
CA SER A 7 -42.21 -23.91 6.54
C SER A 7 -41.62 -23.29 5.27
N ARG A 8 -42.44 -22.66 4.41
CA ARG A 8 -41.93 -21.87 3.27
C ARG A 8 -41.51 -20.47 3.67
N LEU A 9 -42.15 -19.90 4.69
CA LEU A 9 -41.78 -18.60 5.24
C LEU A 9 -40.46 -18.68 6.03
N SER A 10 -40.24 -19.78 6.76
CA SER A 10 -38.95 -20.02 7.43
C SER A 10 -37.81 -20.17 6.41
N THR A 11 -38.00 -20.96 5.35
CA THR A 11 -36.97 -21.11 4.31
C THR A 11 -36.77 -19.82 3.51
N PHE A 12 -37.81 -19.02 3.28
CA PHE A 12 -37.65 -17.70 2.65
C PHE A 12 -36.77 -16.76 3.49
N SER A 13 -37.02 -16.71 4.80
CA SER A 13 -36.21 -15.92 5.73
C SER A 13 -34.77 -16.44 5.81
N GLU A 14 -34.56 -17.75 5.83
CA GLU A 14 -33.24 -18.37 5.83
C GLU A 14 -32.46 -18.04 4.55
N ASN A 15 -33.09 -18.15 3.38
CA ASN A 15 -32.47 -17.77 2.11
C ASN A 15 -32.11 -16.29 2.06
N GLN A 16 -32.97 -15.40 2.58
CA GLN A 16 -32.66 -13.97 2.66
C GLN A 16 -31.45 -13.70 3.56
N MET A 17 -31.35 -14.38 4.70
CA MET A 17 -30.20 -14.30 5.59
C MET A 17 -28.92 -14.82 4.94
N LEU A 18 -29.00 -15.90 4.16
CA LEU A 18 -27.87 -16.43 3.40
C LEU A 18 -27.39 -15.44 2.32
N HIS A 19 -28.30 -14.78 1.59
CA HIS A 19 -27.95 -13.75 0.62
C HIS A 19 -27.26 -12.54 1.28
N LEU A 20 -27.76 -12.11 2.44
CA LEU A 20 -27.13 -11.03 3.21
C LEU A 20 -25.74 -11.43 3.72
N ALA A 21 -25.60 -12.65 4.22
CA ALA A 21 -24.31 -13.19 4.67
C ALA A 21 -23.32 -13.28 3.51
N LEU A 22 -23.75 -13.79 2.36
CA LEU A 22 -22.93 -13.86 1.14
C LEU A 22 -22.45 -12.47 0.73
N GLY A 23 -23.34 -11.48 0.67
CA GLY A 23 -22.96 -10.11 0.32
C GLY A 23 -21.93 -9.50 1.26
N LYS A 24 -22.05 -9.78 2.58
CA LYS A 24 -21.05 -9.35 3.56
C LYS A 24 -19.70 -10.04 3.36
N ILE A 25 -19.69 -11.35 3.15
CA ILE A 25 -18.47 -12.13 2.91
C ILE A 25 -17.76 -11.63 1.65
N THR A 26 -18.49 -11.46 0.55
CA THR A 26 -17.93 -10.95 -0.71
C THR A 26 -17.30 -9.58 -0.53
N ARG A 27 -17.94 -8.67 0.21
CA ARG A 27 -17.39 -7.35 0.49
C ARG A 27 -16.11 -7.43 1.33
N ILE A 28 -16.11 -8.20 2.42
CA ILE A 28 -14.92 -8.37 3.26
C ILE A 28 -13.74 -8.93 2.45
N LEU A 29 -14.00 -9.94 1.60
CA LEU A 29 -12.97 -10.49 0.73
C LEU A 29 -12.46 -9.48 -0.30
N ALA A 30 -13.33 -8.64 -0.85
CA ALA A 30 -12.92 -7.59 -1.77
C ALA A 30 -12.04 -6.53 -1.09
N ASP A 31 -12.41 -6.12 0.13
CA ASP A 31 -11.64 -5.16 0.93
C ASP A 31 -10.25 -5.75 1.28
N GLU A 32 -10.17 -7.01 1.71
CA GLU A 32 -8.90 -7.69 2.03
C GLU A 32 -7.98 -7.81 0.80
N VAL A 33 -8.54 -8.11 -0.37
CA VAL A 33 -7.76 -8.18 -1.62
C VAL A 33 -7.24 -6.79 -2.02
N ALA A 34 -8.06 -5.75 -1.84
CA ALA A 34 -7.62 -4.37 -2.10
C ALA A 34 -6.48 -3.97 -1.16
N ASP A 35 -6.60 -4.24 0.13
CA ASP A 35 -5.57 -3.96 1.13
C ASP A 35 -4.27 -4.73 0.84
N ALA A 36 -4.36 -5.99 0.42
CA ALA A 36 -3.19 -6.78 0.02
C ALA A 36 -2.47 -6.20 -1.20
N ILE A 37 -3.22 -5.73 -2.21
CA ILE A 37 -2.66 -5.07 -3.39
C ILE A 37 -1.99 -3.75 -2.99
N ASP A 38 -2.65 -2.94 -2.18
CA ASP A 38 -2.12 -1.66 -1.72
C ASP A 38 -0.87 -1.83 -0.87
N SER A 39 -0.84 -2.87 -0.02
CA SER A 39 0.36 -3.23 0.73
C SER A 39 1.50 -3.59 -0.22
N GLU A 40 1.30 -4.49 -1.20
CA GLU A 40 2.36 -4.89 -2.13
C GLU A 40 2.87 -3.73 -3.00
N LEU A 41 1.98 -2.83 -3.44
CA LEU A 41 2.34 -1.68 -4.28
C LEU A 41 3.02 -0.55 -3.49
N ASN A 42 2.55 -0.29 -2.27
CA ASN A 42 3.03 0.83 -1.45
C ASN A 42 4.04 0.41 -0.38
N GLU A 43 4.30 -0.89 -0.21
CA GLU A 43 5.41 -1.43 0.57
C GLU A 43 6.67 -0.68 0.17
N SER A 44 7.25 0.04 1.14
CA SER A 44 8.47 0.78 0.89
C SER A 44 9.58 -0.22 0.66
N LYS A 45 9.81 -0.58 -0.62
CA LYS A 45 10.92 -1.43 -1.03
C LYS A 45 12.15 -0.95 -0.31
N ARG A 46 12.84 -1.86 0.38
CA ARG A 46 14.04 -1.56 1.18
C ARG A 46 15.19 -1.23 0.23
N LEU A 47 15.11 -0.05 -0.37
CA LEU A 47 16.14 0.53 -1.21
C LEU A 47 17.25 0.95 -0.26
N TRP A 48 18.46 0.43 -0.46
CA TRP A 48 19.69 0.87 0.22
C TRP A 48 20.11 2.24 -0.31
N VAL A 49 19.18 3.19 -0.26
CA VAL A 49 19.30 4.54 -0.78
C VAL A 49 19.23 5.46 0.41
N ARG A 50 20.19 6.39 0.50
CA ARG A 50 20.24 7.35 1.59
C ARG A 50 18.97 8.22 1.58
N LYS A 51 18.49 8.61 2.77
CA LYS A 51 17.23 9.34 2.95
C LYS A 51 17.13 10.59 2.07
N TRP A 52 18.25 11.29 1.87
CA TRP A 52 18.31 12.49 1.05
C TRP A 52 18.15 12.22 -0.45
N ILE A 53 18.75 11.14 -0.96
CA ILE A 53 18.56 10.70 -2.35
C ILE A 53 17.09 10.33 -2.62
N LYS A 54 16.36 9.82 -1.61
CA LYS A 54 14.92 9.53 -1.73
C LYS A 54 14.07 10.80 -2.00
N ARG A 55 14.51 11.98 -1.56
CA ARG A 55 13.80 13.26 -1.76
C ARG A 55 13.94 13.84 -3.17
N ARG A 56 14.77 13.25 -4.04
CA ARG A 56 15.08 13.75 -5.40
C ARG A 56 13.85 13.98 -6.29
N ASN A 57 12.80 13.17 -6.13
CA ASN A 57 11.58 13.29 -6.94
C ASN A 57 10.73 14.50 -6.53
N GLN A 58 10.92 15.04 -5.32
CA GLN A 58 10.20 16.22 -4.82
C GLN A 58 10.90 17.53 -5.16
N LEU A 59 12.25 17.53 -5.21
CA LEU A 59 13.06 18.74 -5.32
C LEU A 59 13.76 18.90 -6.70
N GLY A 60 13.57 17.95 -7.61
CA GLY A 60 14.24 17.91 -8.91
C GLY A 60 15.58 17.15 -8.85
N ALA A 61 15.83 16.30 -9.84
CA ALA A 61 16.80 15.21 -9.74
C ALA A 61 18.29 15.61 -9.62
N SER A 62 18.69 16.82 -10.05
CA SER A 62 20.11 17.11 -10.32
C SER A 62 20.67 18.33 -9.59
N ASN A 63 19.90 19.40 -9.39
CA ASN A 63 20.47 20.69 -8.97
C ASN A 63 20.72 20.83 -7.46
N LEU A 64 20.12 19.98 -6.62
CA LEU A 64 20.26 20.07 -5.17
C LEU A 64 21.07 18.92 -4.55
N LEU A 65 21.35 17.87 -5.33
CA LEU A 65 22.03 16.66 -4.87
C LEU A 65 23.39 16.97 -4.22
N LEU A 66 24.19 17.82 -4.87
CA LEU A 66 25.51 18.20 -4.38
C LEU A 66 25.46 19.15 -3.18
N ARG A 67 24.43 20.01 -3.09
CA ARG A 67 24.22 20.89 -1.94
C ARG A 67 23.78 20.09 -0.71
N GLU A 68 22.88 19.14 -0.89
CA GLU A 68 22.47 18.22 0.17
C GLU A 68 23.63 17.32 0.63
N LEU A 69 24.43 16.81 -0.31
CA LEU A 69 25.63 16.03 0.02
C LEU A 69 26.66 16.85 0.79
N ALA A 70 26.88 18.12 0.40
CA ALA A 70 27.76 19.03 1.12
C ALA A 70 27.28 19.31 2.55
N ALA A 71 25.97 19.40 2.77
CA ALA A 71 25.39 19.64 4.10
C ALA A 71 25.41 18.39 4.99
N GLU A 72 25.08 17.20 4.45
CA GLU A 72 24.97 15.96 5.24
C GLU A 72 26.31 15.22 5.40
N ASN A 73 27.18 15.23 4.38
CA ASN A 73 28.49 14.58 4.43
C ASN A 73 29.58 15.34 3.64
N PRO A 74 30.21 16.35 4.26
CA PRO A 74 31.24 17.16 3.62
C PRO A 74 32.45 16.35 3.12
N ALA A 75 32.79 15.24 3.76
CA ALA A 75 33.93 14.40 3.36
C ALA A 75 33.63 13.66 2.05
N GLU A 76 32.44 13.08 1.93
CA GLU A 76 31.98 12.41 0.71
C GLU A 76 31.72 13.40 -0.43
N TYR A 77 31.25 14.60 -0.10
CA TYR A 77 31.15 15.71 -1.05
C TYR A 77 32.52 16.10 -1.63
N LYS A 78 33.52 16.29 -0.78
CA LYS A 78 34.90 16.58 -1.20
C LYS A 78 35.47 15.44 -2.06
N LEU A 79 35.24 14.18 -1.66
CA LEU A 79 35.66 13.01 -2.42
C LEU A 79 35.00 12.96 -3.81
N PHE A 80 33.70 13.24 -3.89
CA PHE A 80 32.97 13.34 -5.16
C PHE A 80 33.57 14.41 -6.07
N LEU A 81 33.91 15.57 -5.52
CA LEU A 81 34.61 16.65 -6.23
C LEU A 81 36.10 16.38 -6.45
N ARG A 82 36.62 15.22 -5.98
CA ARG A 82 38.06 14.88 -5.97
C ARG A 82 38.92 15.95 -5.32
N MET A 83 38.35 16.70 -4.38
CA MET A 83 39.07 17.59 -3.50
C MET A 83 39.73 16.72 -2.42
N THR A 84 40.91 16.20 -2.72
CA THR A 84 41.79 15.65 -1.67
C THR A 84 42.22 16.81 -0.78
N ALA A 85 42.00 16.67 0.52
CA ALA A 85 42.53 17.59 1.53
C ALA A 85 44.06 17.55 1.53
#